data_AF-A0A960SHZ2-F1
#
_entry.id   AF-A0A960SHZ2-F1
#
_cell.length_a   1.000
_cell.length_b   1.000
_cell.length_c   1.000
_cell.angle_alpha   90.00
_cell.angle_beta   90.00
_cell.angle_gamma   90.00
#
_symmetry.space_group_name_H-M   'P 1'
#
loop_
_entity.id
_entity.type
_entity.pdbx_description
1 polymer ?
#
loop_
_entity_poly.entity_id
_entity_poly.type
_entity_poly.pdbx_seq_one_letter_code
_entity_poly.pdbx_strand_id
1 'polypeptide(L)'
;MKTLVLEVGRSLFDELEISIHHEGLPHPIQISAQDSEKLKRDLERQLVLSVKVTIRKFVTITRKSRSYYIPDEIKGKLEALEDCIGKLNSRTRLATLQLRIKPHLPEFEFLLPRRQSRLYPSQSKKAQFIQQLVEFRMDELESLINDKRNTYV
;
A
#
# COMPACT_ATOMS: atom_id res chain seq x y z
N MET A 1 10.81 12.56 -2.64
CA MET A 1 9.56 11.82 -2.43
C MET A 1 9.51 11.37 -0.98
N LYS A 2 8.36 11.44 -0.31
CA LYS A 2 8.24 10.97 1.09
C LYS A 2 8.08 9.44 1.07
N THR A 3 8.92 8.72 1.80
CA THR A 3 8.80 7.27 2.06
C THR A 3 7.56 7.00 2.93
N LEU A 4 7.05 5.76 2.93
CA LEU A 4 6.05 5.33 3.91
C LEU A 4 6.60 5.57 5.32
N VAL A 5 5.84 6.28 6.16
CA VAL A 5 6.23 6.54 7.55
C VAL A 5 5.73 5.39 8.41
N LEU A 6 6.67 4.75 9.10
CA LEU A 6 6.44 3.73 10.12
C LEU A 6 6.55 4.38 11.49
N GLU A 7 5.59 4.11 12.38
CA GLU A 7 5.76 4.42 13.79
C GLU A 7 5.93 3.10 14.54
N VAL A 8 6.99 3.02 15.36
CA VAL A 8 7.28 1.86 16.20
C VAL A 8 7.07 2.24 17.66
N GLY A 9 6.31 1.42 18.36
CA GLY A 9 5.97 1.59 19.76
C GLY A 9 5.93 0.27 20.52
N ARG A 10 5.45 0.35 21.75
CA ARG A 10 5.10 -0.81 22.57
C ARG A 10 3.67 -0.65 23.06
N SER A 11 2.92 -1.75 23.03
CA SER A 11 1.57 -1.80 23.58
C SER A 11 1.59 -1.86 25.11
N LEU A 12 0.41 -1.72 25.73
CA LEU A 12 0.22 -1.88 27.18
C LEU A 12 0.59 -3.29 27.70
N PHE A 13 0.66 -4.28 26.81
CA PHE A 13 1.01 -5.67 27.11
C PHE A 13 2.46 -6.00 26.74
N ASP A 14 3.30 -4.97 26.56
CA ASP A 14 4.72 -5.07 26.19
C ASP A 14 4.99 -5.74 24.82
N GLU A 15 3.97 -5.81 23.95
CA GLU A 15 4.15 -6.25 22.56
C GLU A 15 4.76 -5.11 21.72
N LEU A 16 5.62 -5.46 20.76
CA LEU A 16 6.09 -4.51 19.74
C LEU A 16 4.91 -4.13 18.85
N GLU A 17 4.71 -2.83 18.65
CA GLU A 17 3.64 -2.29 17.83
C GLU A 17 4.22 -1.51 16.65
N ILE A 18 3.64 -1.72 15.47
CA ILE A 18 3.89 -0.92 14.26
C ILE A 18 2.59 -0.33 13.78
N SER A 19 2.60 0.98 13.51
CA SER A 19 1.55 1.65 12.76
C SER A 19 2.08 2.23 11.45
N ILE A 20 1.25 2.16 10.41
CA ILE A 20 1.45 2.87 9.14
C ILE A 20 0.22 3.72 8.88
N HIS A 21 0.45 5.03 8.83
CA HIS A 21 -0.55 6.03 8.52
C HIS A 21 -0.28 6.60 7.13
N HIS A 22 -1.21 6.37 6.20
CA HIS A 22 -1.14 6.94 4.86
C HIS A 22 -2.55 7.28 4.35
N GLU A 23 -2.76 8.49 3.83
CA GLU A 23 -4.09 8.96 3.37
C GLU A 23 -4.66 8.14 2.19
N GLY A 24 -3.80 7.43 1.47
CA GLY A 24 -4.19 6.50 0.42
C GLY A 24 -4.78 5.18 0.93
N LEU A 25 -4.52 4.83 2.19
CA LEU A 25 -5.04 3.61 2.81
C LEU A 25 -6.53 3.79 3.17
N PRO A 26 -7.32 2.71 3.13
CA PRO A 26 -8.70 2.75 3.61
C PRO A 26 -8.79 2.91 5.13
N HIS A 27 -7.84 2.29 5.85
CA HIS A 27 -7.68 2.34 7.31
C HIS A 27 -6.18 2.28 7.61
N PRO A 28 -5.71 2.91 8.69
CA PRO A 28 -4.33 2.73 9.16
C PRO A 28 -4.02 1.24 9.35
N ILE A 29 -2.79 0.84 9.05
CA ILE A 29 -2.30 -0.51 9.38
C ILE A 29 -1.74 -0.44 10.78
N GLN A 30 -2.25 -1.26 11.69
CA GLN A 30 -1.78 -1.38 13.07
C GLN A 30 -1.59 -2.85 13.39
N ILE A 31 -0.41 -3.21 13.89
CA ILE A 31 -0.03 -4.59 14.14
C ILE A 31 0.79 -4.64 15.40
N SER A 32 0.45 -5.58 16.29
CA SER A 32 1.22 -5.88 17.48
C SER A 32 1.66 -7.34 17.48
N ALA A 33 2.87 -7.60 17.94
CA ALA A 33 3.37 -8.95 18.17
C ALA A 33 4.49 -8.96 19.22
N GLN A 34 4.61 -10.06 19.95
CA GLN A 34 5.69 -10.28 20.91
C GLN A 34 7.06 -10.50 20.26
N ASP A 35 7.09 -10.97 19.01
CA ASP A 35 8.29 -11.35 18.27
C ASP A 35 8.41 -10.51 16.98
N SER A 36 9.61 -10.01 16.68
CA SER A 36 9.90 -9.21 15.49
C SER A 36 9.67 -9.95 14.17
N GLU A 37 9.93 -11.25 14.11
CA GLU A 37 9.66 -12.08 12.92
C GLU A 37 8.17 -12.26 12.69
N LYS A 38 7.39 -12.47 13.76
CA LYS A 38 5.93 -12.50 13.66
C LYS A 38 5.39 -11.15 13.21
N LEU A 39 5.90 -10.07 13.79
CA LEU A 39 5.54 -8.70 13.45
C LEU A 39 5.79 -8.38 11.96
N LYS A 40 6.95 -8.77 11.42
CA LYS A 40 7.30 -8.62 10.00
C LYS A 40 6.33 -9.38 9.09
N ARG A 41 6.02 -10.64 9.42
CA ARG A 41 5.10 -11.48 8.62
C ARG A 41 3.69 -10.91 8.62
N ASP A 42 3.22 -10.47 9.78
CA ASP A 42 1.90 -9.86 9.91
C ASP A 42 1.85 -8.52 9.15
N LEU A 43 2.92 -7.71 9.20
CA LEU A 43 3.06 -6.49 8.41
C LEU A 43 3.02 -6.74 6.91
N GLU A 44 3.84 -7.67 6.42
CA GLU A 44 3.85 -8.08 5.03
C GLU A 44 2.46 -8.51 4.56
N ARG A 45 1.77 -9.33 5.35
CA ARG A 45 0.39 -9.76 5.06
C ARG A 45 -0.58 -8.58 4.99
N GLN A 46 -0.52 -7.66 5.96
CA GLN A 46 -1.43 -6.50 5.98
C GLN A 46 -1.15 -5.53 4.84
N LEU A 47 0.12 -5.32 4.46
CA LEU A 47 0.48 -4.51 3.31
C LEU A 47 -0.11 -5.10 2.02
N VAL A 48 0.03 -6.41 1.80
CA VAL A 48 -0.52 -7.09 0.62
C VAL A 48 -2.04 -6.95 0.53
N LEU A 49 -2.74 -7.16 1.66
CA LEU A 49 -4.20 -6.99 1.72
C LEU A 49 -4.61 -5.54 1.46
N SER A 50 -3.91 -4.59 2.08
CA SER A 50 -4.19 -3.16 1.95
C SER A 50 -3.99 -2.67 0.52
N VAL A 51 -2.96 -3.15 -0.17
CA VAL A 51 -2.73 -2.88 -1.59
C VAL A 51 -3.84 -3.41 -2.45
N LYS A 52 -4.22 -4.67 -2.25
CA LYS A 52 -5.31 -5.29 -3.01
C LYS A 52 -6.60 -4.48 -2.88
N VAL A 53 -6.93 -4.05 -1.67
CA VAL A 53 -8.10 -3.19 -1.41
C VAL A 53 -7.92 -1.81 -2.05
N THR A 54 -6.74 -1.20 -1.93
CA THR A 54 -6.46 0.15 -2.43
C THR A 54 -6.56 0.22 -3.95
N ILE A 55 -5.92 -0.72 -4.67
CA ILE A 55 -5.99 -0.81 -6.13
C ILE A 55 -7.42 -1.11 -6.57
N ARG A 56 -8.13 -2.04 -5.91
CA ARG A 56 -9.54 -2.32 -6.23
C ARG A 56 -10.41 -1.07 -6.10
N LYS A 57 -10.24 -0.29 -5.03
CA LYS A 57 -10.96 0.98 -4.82
C LYS A 57 -10.58 2.02 -5.88
N PHE A 58 -9.31 2.10 -6.25
CA PHE A 58 -8.83 2.98 -7.32
C PHE A 58 -9.51 2.65 -8.65
N VAL A 59 -9.39 1.40 -9.12
CA VAL A 59 -10.01 0.90 -10.36
C VAL A 59 -11.52 1.14 -10.36
N THR A 60 -12.21 0.78 -9.26
CA THR A 60 -13.67 0.93 -9.15
C THR A 60 -14.10 2.38 -9.31
N ILE A 61 -13.41 3.32 -8.65
CA ILE A 61 -13.74 4.74 -8.72
C ILE A 61 -13.41 5.29 -10.11
N THR A 62 -12.25 4.95 -10.66
CA THR A 62 -11.84 5.37 -12.01
C THR A 62 -12.84 4.91 -13.06
N ARG A 63 -13.28 3.64 -13.01
CA ARG A 63 -14.30 3.07 -13.91
C ARG A 63 -15.63 3.81 -13.77
N LYS A 64 -16.13 3.99 -12.53
CA LYS A 64 -17.40 4.72 -12.28
C LYS A 64 -17.36 6.17 -12.73
N SER A 65 -16.22 6.85 -12.59
CA SER A 65 -16.08 8.27 -12.93
C SER A 65 -16.16 8.57 -14.43
N ARG A 66 -16.02 7.55 -15.29
CA ARG A 66 -16.02 7.69 -16.75
C ARG A 66 -17.36 7.28 -17.40
N SER A 67 -18.36 7.00 -16.56
CA SER A 67 -19.83 7.00 -16.71
C SER A 67 -20.53 6.41 -17.95
N TYR A 68 -19.97 6.34 -19.15
CA TYR A 68 -20.72 5.77 -20.31
C TYR A 68 -19.85 5.16 -21.39
N TYR A 69 -18.64 5.69 -21.60
CA TYR A 69 -17.69 5.15 -22.58
C TYR A 69 -16.28 5.22 -22.03
N ILE A 70 -15.64 4.07 -21.93
CA ILE A 70 -14.24 3.94 -21.53
C ILE A 70 -13.47 3.53 -22.79
N PRO A 71 -12.59 4.39 -23.33
CA PRO A 71 -11.73 4.03 -24.45
C PRO A 71 -10.96 2.74 -24.17
N ASP A 72 -10.73 1.94 -25.21
CA ASP A 72 -10.11 0.61 -25.08
C ASP A 72 -8.74 0.65 -24.39
N GLU A 73 -7.95 1.70 -24.61
CA GLU A 73 -6.68 1.90 -23.91
C GLU A 73 -6.85 1.98 -22.39
N ILE A 74 -7.85 2.75 -21.93
CA ILE A 74 -8.14 2.89 -20.49
C ILE A 74 -8.70 1.58 -19.95
N LYS A 75 -9.55 0.91 -20.72
CA LYS A 75 -10.11 -0.39 -20.36
C LYS A 75 -9.00 -1.42 -20.16
N GLY A 76 -8.06 -1.54 -21.10
CA GLY A 76 -6.94 -2.47 -21.02
C GLY A 76 -6.03 -2.20 -19.82
N LYS A 77 -5.76 -0.93 -19.48
CA LYS A 77 -5.00 -0.59 -18.27
C LYS A 77 -5.77 -0.94 -16.98
N LEU A 78 -7.08 -0.71 -16.94
CA LEU A 78 -7.90 -1.11 -15.78
C LEU A 78 -7.94 -2.64 -15.61
N GLU A 79 -8.05 -3.38 -16.70
CA GLU A 79 -8.01 -4.85 -16.70
C GLU A 79 -6.65 -5.37 -16.27
N ALA A 80 -5.54 -4.78 -16.75
CA ALA A 80 -4.19 -5.12 -16.31
C ALA A 80 -4.01 -4.96 -14.78
N LEU A 81 -4.52 -3.86 -14.20
CA LEU A 81 -4.52 -3.65 -12.76
C LEU A 81 -5.38 -4.68 -12.01
N GLU A 82 -6.56 -5.02 -12.54
CA GLU A 82 -7.46 -6.04 -11.96
C GLU A 82 -6.83 -7.43 -11.98
N ASP A 83 -6.19 -7.82 -13.08
CA ASP A 83 -5.48 -9.07 -13.24
C ASP A 83 -4.28 -9.16 -12.31
N CYS A 84 -3.53 -8.06 -12.16
CA CYS A 84 -2.41 -7.96 -11.24
C CYS A 84 -2.88 -8.30 -9.81
N ILE A 85 -3.96 -7.67 -9.34
CA ILE A 85 -4.48 -7.91 -7.98
C ILE A 85 -5.25 -9.21 -7.82
N GLY A 86 -5.84 -9.75 -8.89
CA GLY A 86 -6.51 -11.05 -8.88
C GLY A 86 -5.56 -12.18 -8.52
N LYS A 87 -4.30 -12.06 -8.93
CA LYS A 87 -3.22 -13.02 -8.68
C LYS A 87 -2.55 -12.86 -7.31
N LEU A 88 -2.95 -11.87 -6.50
CA LEU A 88 -2.42 -11.62 -5.16
C LEU A 88 -3.28 -12.29 -4.09
N ASN A 89 -2.64 -12.93 -3.12
CA ASN A 89 -3.27 -13.53 -1.94
C ASN A 89 -2.54 -13.12 -0.65
N SER A 90 -3.11 -13.43 0.51
CA SER A 90 -2.55 -13.05 1.82
C SER A 90 -1.20 -13.70 2.15
N ARG A 91 -0.77 -14.70 1.38
CA ARG A 91 0.54 -15.37 1.51
C ARG A 91 1.57 -14.86 0.51
N THR A 92 1.18 -13.91 -0.34
CA THR A 92 2.10 -13.33 -1.32
C THR A 92 3.13 -12.51 -0.57
N ARG A 93 4.42 -12.74 -0.85
CA ARG A 93 5.48 -11.94 -0.25
C ARG A 93 5.47 -10.51 -0.79
N LEU A 94 5.84 -9.54 0.04
CA LEU A 94 5.95 -8.14 -0.30
C LEU A 94 6.90 -7.93 -1.49
N ALA A 95 8.05 -8.62 -1.51
CA ALA A 95 8.97 -8.55 -2.65
C ALA A 95 8.29 -8.98 -3.97
N THR A 96 7.51 -10.07 -3.93
CA THR A 96 6.74 -10.54 -5.10
C THR A 96 5.64 -9.55 -5.48
N LEU A 97 4.97 -8.95 -4.50
CA LEU A 97 3.97 -7.90 -4.70
C LEU A 97 4.59 -6.68 -5.40
N GLN A 98 5.71 -6.17 -4.88
CA GLN A 98 6.42 -5.01 -5.42
C GLN A 98 6.89 -5.27 -6.86
N LEU A 99 7.49 -6.44 -7.12
CA LEU A 99 7.90 -6.84 -8.47
C LEU A 99 6.73 -6.89 -9.46
N ARG A 100 5.55 -7.35 -9.01
CA ARG A 100 4.35 -7.42 -9.85
C ARG A 100 3.73 -6.05 -10.12
N ILE A 101 3.76 -5.16 -9.14
CA ILE A 101 3.11 -3.83 -9.23
C ILE A 101 3.99 -2.82 -9.95
N LYS A 102 5.32 -2.89 -9.80
CA LYS A 102 6.26 -1.93 -10.36
C LYS A 102 6.03 -1.61 -11.86
N PRO A 103 5.76 -2.59 -12.75
CA PRO A 103 5.49 -2.30 -14.15
C PRO A 103 4.21 -1.49 -14.40
N HIS A 104 3.24 -1.55 -13.46
CA HIS A 104 1.95 -0.88 -13.56
C HIS A 104 1.94 0.52 -12.95
N LEU A 105 3.04 1.00 -12.35
CA LEU A 105 3.11 2.36 -11.80
C LEU A 105 2.70 3.46 -12.80
N PRO A 106 3.11 3.43 -14.09
CA PRO A 106 2.67 4.41 -15.08
C PRO A 106 1.15 4.38 -15.34
N GLU A 107 0.50 3.23 -15.15
CA GLU A 107 -0.95 3.10 -15.34
C GLU A 107 -1.71 3.90 -14.27
N PHE A 108 -1.23 3.94 -13.03
CA PHE A 108 -1.84 4.76 -11.98
C PHE A 108 -1.85 6.22 -12.37
N GLU A 109 -0.72 6.75 -12.86
CA GLU A 109 -0.61 8.14 -13.30
C GLU A 109 -1.55 8.44 -14.48
N PHE A 110 -1.56 7.57 -15.49
CA PHE A 110 -2.43 7.71 -16.66
C PHE A 110 -3.92 7.66 -16.31
N LEU A 111 -4.29 6.81 -15.35
CA LEU A 111 -5.68 6.59 -14.95
C LEU A 111 -6.20 7.64 -13.98
N LEU A 112 -5.33 8.51 -13.44
CA LEU A 112 -5.76 9.58 -12.54
C LEU A 112 -6.85 10.45 -13.18
N PRO A 113 -7.86 10.87 -12.39
CA PRO A 113 -8.77 11.90 -12.81
C PRO A 113 -8.03 13.19 -13.22
N ARG A 114 -8.70 14.07 -13.95
CA ARG A 114 -8.18 15.44 -14.14
C ARG A 114 -8.02 16.12 -12.78
N ARG A 115 -7.02 17.00 -12.64
CA ARG A 115 -6.70 17.69 -11.38
C ARG A 115 -7.88 18.47 -10.78
N GLN A 116 -8.78 18.99 -11.62
CA GLN A 116 -9.99 19.72 -11.19
C GLN A 116 -11.10 18.81 -10.65
N SER A 117 -11.00 17.48 -10.84
CA SER A 117 -12.00 16.53 -10.36
C SER A 117 -11.99 16.45 -8.84
N ARG A 118 -13.18 16.45 -8.22
CA ARG A 118 -13.35 16.17 -6.78
C ARG A 118 -12.76 14.82 -6.34
N LEU A 119 -12.58 13.89 -7.27
CA LEU A 119 -12.00 12.57 -6.98
C LEU A 119 -10.47 12.60 -6.97
N TYR A 120 -9.84 13.59 -7.60
CA TYR A 120 -8.40 13.66 -7.80
C TYR A 120 -7.59 13.53 -6.50
N PRO A 121 -7.88 14.27 -5.41
CA PRO A 121 -7.08 14.19 -4.19
C PRO A 121 -7.04 12.75 -3.65
N SER A 122 -8.21 12.12 -3.54
CA SER A 122 -8.32 10.75 -3.01
C SER A 122 -7.66 9.69 -3.90
N GLN A 123 -7.65 9.87 -5.23
CA GLN A 123 -7.06 8.93 -6.18
C GLN A 123 -5.54 9.12 -6.26
N SER A 124 -5.08 10.37 -6.22
CA SER A 124 -3.66 10.72 -6.16
C SER A 124 -3.01 10.13 -4.91
N LYS A 125 -3.65 10.21 -3.74
CA LYS A 125 -3.14 9.59 -2.51
C LYS A 125 -3.06 8.06 -2.60
N LYS A 126 -3.98 7.40 -3.31
CA LYS A 126 -3.91 5.95 -3.56
C LYS A 126 -2.73 5.61 -4.48
N ALA A 127 -2.55 6.36 -5.56
CA ALA A 127 -1.41 6.18 -6.46
C ALA A 127 -0.07 6.40 -5.72
N GLN A 128 0.02 7.45 -4.91
CA GLN A 128 1.19 7.75 -4.07
C GLN A 128 1.49 6.62 -3.08
N PHE A 129 0.47 6.07 -2.42
CA PHE A 129 0.65 4.91 -1.53
C PHE A 129 1.30 3.73 -2.26
N ILE A 130 0.77 3.39 -3.45
CA ILE A 130 1.28 2.28 -4.24
C ILE A 130 2.73 2.53 -4.69
N GLN A 131 3.05 3.76 -5.11
CA GLN A 131 4.39 4.15 -5.48
C GLN A 131 5.38 4.02 -4.30
N GLN A 132 5.03 4.58 -3.14
CA GLN A 132 5.87 4.49 -1.95
C GLN A 132 6.07 3.05 -1.48
N LEU A 133 5.04 2.20 -1.63
CA LEU A 133 5.16 0.80 -1.28
C LEU A 133 6.13 0.04 -2.19
N VAL A 134 6.18 0.37 -3.49
CA VAL A 134 7.15 -0.25 -4.41
C VAL A 134 8.59 0.09 -4.01
N GLU A 135 8.80 1.23 -3.37
CA GLU A 135 10.11 1.70 -2.87
C GLU A 135 10.42 1.23 -1.44
N PHE A 136 9.40 0.77 -0.70
CA PHE A 136 9.51 0.40 0.70
C PHE A 136 10.40 -0.82 0.92
N ARG A 137 11.25 -0.77 1.96
CA ARG A 137 12.17 -1.85 2.30
C ARG A 137 11.90 -2.35 3.71
N MET A 138 11.69 -3.66 3.86
CA MET A 138 11.50 -4.27 5.19
C MET A 138 12.73 -4.15 6.09
N ASP A 139 13.93 -4.04 5.52
CA ASP A 139 15.18 -3.88 6.27
C ASP A 139 15.15 -2.61 7.14
N GLU A 140 14.44 -1.55 6.70
CA GLU A 140 14.26 -0.31 7.47
C GLU A 140 13.53 -0.55 8.79
N LEU A 141 12.68 -1.59 8.85
CA LEU A 141 11.97 -1.95 10.06
C LEU A 141 12.90 -2.54 11.13
N GLU A 142 13.89 -3.34 10.73
CA GLU A 142 14.85 -3.92 11.67
C GLU A 142 15.67 -2.83 12.37
N SER A 143 16.15 -1.85 11.62
CA SER A 143 16.84 -0.69 12.17
C SER A 143 15.96 0.09 13.15
N LEU A 144 14.70 0.36 12.79
CA LEU A 144 13.76 1.09 13.65
C LEU A 144 13.41 0.33 14.94
N ILE A 145 13.24 -0.99 14.88
CA ILE A 145 12.99 -1.81 16.08
C ILE A 145 14.22 -1.81 16.99
N ASN A 146 15.43 -1.92 16.42
CA ASN A 146 16.68 -1.95 17.19
C ASN A 146 17.00 -0.59 17.82
N ASP A 147 16.80 0.51 17.11
CA ASP A 147 17.04 1.87 17.63
C ASP A 147 16.12 2.20 18.82
N LYS A 148 14.84 1.82 18.74
CA LYS A 148 13.86 1.98 19.82
C LYS A 148 14.14 1.08 21.03
N ARG A 149 14.82 -0.06 20.85
CA ARG A 149 15.30 -0.89 21.96
C ARG A 149 16.47 -0.25 22.71
N ASN A 150 17.29 0.55 22.03
CA ASN A 150 18.45 1.24 22.63
C ASN A 150 18.14 2.60 23.27
N THR A 151 16.91 3.11 23.16
CA THR A 151 16.53 4.42 23.75
C THR A 151 16.08 4.31 25.22
N TYR A 152 16.05 3.11 25.77
CA TYR A 152 15.80 2.85 27.20
C TYR A 152 17.10 2.41 27.87
N VAL A 153 17.99 3.37 28.14
CA VAL A 153 19.08 3.26 29.13
C VAL A 153 18.98 4.45 30.07
#